data_AF-A0A328P0M3-F1
#
_entry.id   AF-A0A328P0M3-F1
#
_cell.length_a   1.000
_cell.length_b   1.000
_cell.length_c   1.000
_cell.angle_alpha   90.00
_cell.angle_beta   90.00
_cell.angle_gamma   90.00
#
_symmetry.space_group_name_H-M   'P 1'
#
loop_
_entity.id
_entity.type
_entity.pdbx_description
1 polymer ?
#
loop_
_entity_poly.entity_id
_entity_poly.type
_entity_poly.pdbx_seq_one_letter_code
_entity_poly.pdbx_strand_id
1 'polypeptide(L)'
;MSPLHRAGAENGSSIDEIGRDDAYPLIRDERACIVTALRLGWWMADAYHHGQHAEPHAFVEARPAVPPAKLSNLTEMSAHRRMRMYLDGVDVALAQIADLTRHTGPVPDTSAARALLPDLGQPDPADPVPLLLALDDLNVEVLRWAMAANHRVGLAYRLGRSVADTVRAGDVTQLLRQFGGRQVQISRWLDELASVLPPYSAAVVRRSLAAWASAVDRAGHGDPTEPTPATLSRALRGQGDLWRDVLTGGLHPRDLLDEEDYAVIARNLIIRDRRLVAQAARGIFWPVLVPLLLVLFAVVGVSAAAAAGSPTTRATVALVGLGAGLAAIWRSVSGPALAVAGEVNRPLLDSELTARMALRLNRPLTTAQVSAKAAPRTRRQRRPDETGRSKYVARVSRVDLP
;
A
#
# COMPACT_ATOMS: atom_id res chain seq x y z
N MET A 1 8.29 -51.00 -53.86
CA MET A 1 6.88 -51.35 -54.09
C MET A 1 6.07 -50.97 -52.86
N SER A 2 5.33 -49.87 -52.92
CA SER A 2 4.05 -49.70 -52.20
C SER A 2 3.03 -50.70 -52.80
N PRO A 3 1.92 -51.13 -52.13
CA PRO A 3 0.94 -50.21 -51.55
C PRO A 3 -0.01 -50.66 -50.39
N LEU A 4 -0.48 -49.62 -49.68
CA LEU A 4 -1.89 -49.24 -49.34
C LEU A 4 -2.78 -49.98 -48.29
N HIS A 5 -3.26 -49.12 -47.38
CA HIS A 5 -4.63 -48.93 -46.86
C HIS A 5 -5.23 -49.86 -45.79
N ARG A 6 -5.55 -49.27 -44.62
CA ARG A 6 -6.92 -48.83 -44.20
C ARG A 6 -6.85 -48.33 -42.73
N ALA A 7 -6.89 -47.02 -42.49
CA ALA A 7 -8.06 -46.22 -42.11
C ALA A 7 -8.81 -46.72 -40.85
N GLY A 8 -8.67 -45.95 -39.77
CA GLY A 8 -9.42 -46.05 -38.53
C GLY A 8 -9.23 -44.76 -37.73
N ALA A 9 -9.95 -43.73 -38.14
CA ALA A 9 -10.05 -42.45 -37.44
C ALA A 9 -11.21 -42.54 -36.44
N GLU A 10 -10.94 -42.35 -35.15
CA GLU A 10 -11.94 -41.94 -34.18
C GLU A 10 -11.35 -40.84 -33.28
N ASN A 11 -11.71 -39.61 -33.66
CA ASN A 11 -11.91 -38.41 -32.85
C ASN A 11 -11.60 -38.51 -31.35
N GLY A 12 -10.32 -38.31 -31.01
CA GLY A 12 -9.93 -37.67 -29.75
C GLY A 12 -10.02 -36.16 -29.91
N SER A 13 -11.21 -35.61 -29.70
CA SER A 13 -11.47 -34.18 -29.57
C SER A 13 -10.47 -33.53 -28.61
N SER A 14 -9.52 -32.77 -29.16
CA SER A 14 -8.56 -31.93 -28.45
C SER A 14 -9.29 -30.78 -27.75
N ILE A 15 -9.84 -31.07 -26.57
CA ILE A 15 -10.24 -30.04 -25.59
C ILE A 15 -8.95 -29.59 -24.90
N ASP A 16 -8.11 -28.81 -25.59
CA ASP A 16 -6.98 -28.12 -24.96
C ASP A 16 -6.59 -26.82 -25.69
N GLU A 17 -7.52 -26.23 -26.43
CA GLU A 17 -7.39 -24.90 -27.06
C GLU A 17 -8.51 -23.95 -26.60
N ILE A 18 -8.84 -23.98 -25.31
CA ILE A 18 -9.56 -22.87 -24.68
C ILE A 18 -8.53 -21.76 -24.44
N GLY A 19 -8.39 -20.89 -25.44
CA GLY A 19 -7.81 -19.55 -25.36
C GLY A 19 -6.61 -19.40 -24.42
N ARG A 20 -5.40 -19.60 -24.96
CA ARG A 20 -4.24 -18.86 -24.42
C ARG A 20 -4.62 -17.38 -24.50
N ASP A 21 -4.83 -16.81 -23.33
CA ASP A 21 -5.27 -15.43 -23.12
C ASP A 21 -4.17 -14.48 -23.61
N ASP A 22 -4.24 -14.07 -24.89
CA ASP A 22 -3.30 -13.12 -25.52
C ASP A 22 -3.24 -11.77 -24.77
N ALA A 23 -4.19 -11.50 -23.88
CA ALA A 23 -4.18 -10.34 -22.99
C ALA A 23 -3.22 -10.48 -21.81
N TYR A 24 -2.91 -11.70 -21.36
CA TYR A 24 -2.10 -11.92 -20.16
C TYR A 24 -0.63 -11.45 -20.31
N PRO A 25 0.07 -11.72 -21.43
CA PRO A 25 1.40 -11.15 -21.67
C PRO A 25 1.37 -9.61 -21.75
N LEU A 26 0.36 -9.04 -22.40
CA LEU A 26 0.22 -7.58 -22.55
C LEU A 26 0.01 -6.88 -21.20
N ILE A 27 -0.81 -7.45 -20.31
CA ILE A 27 -1.04 -6.92 -18.96
C ILE A 27 0.23 -7.03 -18.11
N ARG A 28 1.00 -8.11 -18.28
CA ARG A 28 2.28 -8.31 -17.58
C ARG A 28 3.31 -7.27 -18.01
N ASP A 29 3.42 -7.01 -19.31
CA ASP A 29 4.35 -6.02 -19.86
C ASP A 29 3.95 -4.59 -19.48
N GLU A 30 2.64 -4.28 -19.52
CA GLU A 30 2.12 -2.99 -19.06
C GLU A 30 2.45 -2.79 -17.56
N ARG A 31 2.16 -3.78 -16.71
CA ARG A 31 2.49 -3.72 -15.29
C ARG A 31 3.98 -3.52 -15.04
N ALA A 32 4.84 -4.27 -15.74
CA ALA A 32 6.28 -4.13 -15.63
C ALA A 32 6.70 -2.69 -15.98
N CYS A 33 6.15 -2.13 -17.06
CA CYS A 33 6.42 -0.76 -17.48
C CYS A 33 5.99 0.28 -16.44
N ILE A 34 4.78 0.13 -15.88
CA ILE A 34 4.25 1.00 -14.82
C ILE A 34 5.11 0.94 -13.55
N VAL A 35 5.53 -0.25 -13.13
CA VAL A 35 6.40 -0.42 -11.96
C VAL A 35 7.79 0.20 -12.21
N THR A 36 8.37 0.00 -13.39
CA THR A 36 9.65 0.61 -13.76
C THR A 36 9.56 2.14 -13.79
N ALA A 37 8.50 2.72 -14.36
CA ALA A 37 8.26 4.16 -14.34
C ALA A 37 8.10 4.71 -12.93
N LEU A 38 7.38 4.00 -12.05
CA LEU A 38 7.24 4.38 -10.64
C LEU A 38 8.61 4.39 -9.93
N ARG A 39 9.44 3.36 -10.15
CA ARG A 39 10.81 3.30 -9.61
C ARG A 39 11.69 4.43 -10.15
N LEU A 40 11.60 4.71 -11.45
CA LEU A 40 12.31 5.83 -12.09
C LEU A 40 11.97 7.17 -11.42
N GLY A 41 10.68 7.44 -11.19
CA GLY A 41 10.25 8.65 -10.49
C GLY A 41 10.84 8.75 -9.07
N TRP A 42 10.89 7.61 -8.37
CA TRP A 42 11.50 7.54 -7.04
C TRP A 42 13.02 7.80 -7.09
N TRP A 43 13.75 7.18 -8.02
CA TRP A 43 15.19 7.39 -8.19
C TRP A 43 15.53 8.82 -8.60
N MET A 44 14.71 9.45 -9.44
CA MET A 44 14.90 10.86 -9.78
C MET A 44 14.77 11.76 -8.54
N ALA A 45 13.79 11.49 -7.67
CA ALA A 45 13.65 12.19 -6.40
C ALA A 45 14.83 11.92 -5.45
N ASP A 46 15.34 10.67 -5.41
CA ASP A 46 16.52 10.31 -4.62
C ASP A 46 17.78 11.01 -5.12
N ALA A 47 17.99 11.08 -6.44
CA ALA A 47 19.11 11.79 -7.06
C ALA A 47 19.08 13.28 -6.73
N TYR A 48 17.93 13.93 -6.92
CA TYR A 48 17.77 15.34 -6.62
C TYR A 48 17.97 15.64 -5.13
N HIS A 49 17.34 14.87 -4.24
CA HIS A 49 17.51 15.04 -2.80
C HIS A 49 18.97 14.78 -2.36
N HIS A 50 19.62 13.77 -2.94
CA HIS A 50 21.03 13.50 -2.68
C HIS A 50 21.91 14.66 -3.15
N GLY A 51 21.64 15.26 -4.31
CA GLY A 51 22.35 16.45 -4.78
C GLY A 51 22.16 17.68 -3.87
N GLN A 52 20.99 17.83 -3.25
CA GLN A 52 20.71 18.94 -2.32
C GLN A 52 21.44 18.84 -0.98
N HIS A 53 21.71 17.62 -0.52
CA HIS A 53 22.21 17.36 0.83
C HIS A 53 23.57 16.67 0.88
N ALA A 54 24.16 16.31 -0.26
CA ALA A 54 25.51 15.80 -0.31
C ALA A 54 26.45 16.86 0.27
N GLU A 55 27.21 16.49 1.31
CA GLU A 55 28.22 17.39 1.86
C GLU A 55 29.27 17.68 0.79
N PRO A 56 29.54 18.95 0.45
CA PRO A 56 30.58 19.33 -0.51
C PRO A 56 32.01 18.91 -0.10
N HIS A 57 32.18 18.41 1.12
CA HIS A 57 33.47 18.21 1.78
C HIS A 57 33.75 16.77 2.22
N ALA A 58 32.93 15.80 1.81
CA ALA A 58 33.36 14.41 1.87
C ALA A 58 34.49 14.27 0.86
N PHE A 59 35.73 14.50 1.32
CA PHE A 59 36.97 14.41 0.58
C PHE A 59 36.83 13.35 -0.51
N VAL A 60 37.19 13.69 -1.75
CA VAL A 60 37.42 12.71 -2.81
C VAL A 60 38.28 11.63 -2.17
N GLU A 61 37.63 10.53 -1.73
CA GLU A 61 38.34 9.51 -0.97
C GLU A 61 39.29 8.89 -1.98
N ALA A 62 40.56 9.29 -1.86
CA ALA A 62 41.65 8.66 -2.56
C ALA A 62 41.43 7.16 -2.42
N ARG A 63 41.47 6.44 -3.55
CA ARG A 63 41.27 5.00 -3.59
C ARG A 63 42.01 4.39 -2.39
N PRO A 64 41.33 3.71 -1.47
CA PRO A 64 41.96 3.30 -0.22
C PRO A 64 43.20 2.49 -0.56
N ALA A 65 44.34 2.91 0.00
CA ALA A 65 45.65 2.31 -0.29
C ALA A 65 45.71 0.83 0.12
N VAL A 66 44.78 0.41 0.98
CA VAL A 66 44.58 -0.96 1.44
C VAL A 66 43.17 -1.42 1.05
N PRO A 67 43.00 -2.65 0.52
CA PRO A 67 41.67 -3.19 0.25
C PRO A 67 40.83 -3.24 1.55
N PRO A 68 39.55 -2.87 1.49
CA PRO A 68 38.69 -2.93 2.67
C PRO A 68 38.50 -4.38 3.13
N ALA A 69 38.38 -4.58 4.45
CA ALA A 69 38.22 -5.90 5.06
C ALA A 69 36.91 -6.62 4.68
N LYS A 70 35.94 -5.90 4.10
CA LYS A 70 34.66 -6.40 3.60
C LYS A 70 34.23 -5.60 2.37
N LEU A 71 33.31 -6.16 1.59
CA LEU A 71 32.65 -5.43 0.50
C LEU A 71 31.85 -4.25 1.09
N SER A 72 32.02 -3.07 0.49
CA SER A 72 31.27 -1.89 0.88
C SER A 72 29.79 -2.06 0.56
N ASN A 73 28.94 -1.72 1.52
CA ASN A 73 27.49 -1.68 1.32
C ASN A 73 27.06 -0.31 0.77
N LEU A 74 25.77 -0.19 0.43
CA LEU A 74 25.16 1.06 -0.05
C LEU A 74 25.35 2.24 0.92
N THR A 75 25.34 1.98 2.24
CA THR A 75 25.49 3.02 3.27
C THR A 75 26.91 3.56 3.35
N GLU A 76 27.92 2.73 3.08
CA GLU A 76 29.35 3.06 3.05
C GLU A 76 29.80 3.66 1.70
N MET A 77 28.89 3.76 0.74
CA MET A 77 29.19 4.33 -0.57
C MET A 77 29.33 5.87 -0.49
N SER A 78 30.41 6.40 -1.07
CA SER A 78 30.63 7.85 -1.15
C SER A 78 29.50 8.58 -1.89
N ALA A 79 29.29 9.86 -1.57
CA ALA A 79 28.22 10.66 -2.16
C ALA A 79 28.29 10.69 -3.70
N HIS A 80 29.50 10.78 -4.26
CA HIS A 80 29.72 10.74 -5.70
C HIS A 80 29.33 9.41 -6.34
N ARG A 81 29.76 8.28 -5.77
CA ARG A 81 29.38 6.95 -6.26
C ARG A 81 27.87 6.73 -6.12
N ARG A 82 27.26 7.25 -5.06
CA ARG A 82 25.81 7.20 -4.86
C ARG A 82 25.05 7.99 -5.92
N MET A 83 25.51 9.19 -6.27
CA MET A 83 24.92 9.97 -7.36
C MET A 83 25.02 9.23 -8.69
N ARG A 84 26.21 8.70 -9.04
CA ARG A 84 26.38 7.89 -10.27
C ARG A 84 25.45 6.68 -10.29
N MET A 85 25.33 5.95 -9.18
CA MET A 85 24.41 4.82 -9.07
C MET A 85 22.96 5.23 -9.36
N TYR A 86 22.51 6.40 -8.87
CA TYR A 86 21.16 6.87 -9.20
C TYR A 86 21.02 7.18 -10.70
N LEU A 87 21.99 7.85 -11.32
CA LEU A 87 21.97 8.12 -12.76
C LEU A 87 22.04 6.84 -13.60
N ASP A 88 22.83 5.85 -13.20
CA ASP A 88 22.87 4.52 -13.84
C ASP A 88 21.50 3.84 -13.76
N GLY A 89 20.84 3.92 -12.60
CA GLY A 89 19.47 3.43 -12.43
C GLY A 89 18.46 4.16 -13.34
N VAL A 90 18.59 5.48 -13.48
CA VAL A 90 17.75 6.28 -14.38
C VAL A 90 17.91 5.83 -15.83
N ASP A 91 19.14 5.69 -16.35
CA ASP A 91 19.37 5.26 -17.73
C ASP A 91 18.82 3.84 -17.99
N VAL A 92 19.05 2.91 -17.06
CA VAL A 92 18.53 1.53 -17.16
C VAL A 92 16.99 1.52 -17.20
N ALA A 93 16.34 2.30 -16.34
CA ALA A 93 14.88 2.37 -16.31
C ALA A 93 14.31 3.01 -17.57
N LEU A 94 14.95 4.06 -18.10
CA LEU A 94 14.54 4.72 -19.34
C LEU A 94 14.63 3.76 -20.54
N ALA A 95 15.72 3.00 -20.65
CA ALA A 95 15.87 1.97 -21.67
C ALA A 95 14.78 0.89 -21.57
N GLN A 96 14.53 0.37 -20.36
CA GLN A 96 13.47 -0.63 -20.14
C GLN A 96 12.08 -0.12 -20.49
N ILE A 97 11.75 1.14 -20.14
CA ILE A 97 10.46 1.75 -20.49
C ILE A 97 10.36 1.92 -22.01
N ALA A 98 11.43 2.37 -22.68
CA ALA A 98 11.45 2.49 -24.14
C ALA A 98 11.17 1.15 -24.82
N ASP A 99 11.82 0.07 -24.36
CA ASP A 99 11.61 -1.29 -24.87
C ASP A 99 10.17 -1.77 -24.64
N LEU A 100 9.65 -1.64 -23.41
CA LEU A 100 8.30 -2.09 -23.05
C LEU A 100 7.20 -1.28 -23.75
N THR A 101 7.46 -0.01 -24.07
CA THR A 101 6.53 0.84 -24.83
C THR A 101 6.75 0.75 -26.34
N ARG A 102 7.75 -0.03 -26.80
CA ARG A 102 8.16 -0.12 -28.21
C ARG A 102 8.43 1.25 -28.85
N HIS A 103 9.02 2.15 -28.06
CA HIS A 103 9.32 3.50 -28.50
C HIS A 103 10.50 3.50 -29.49
N THR A 104 10.36 4.15 -30.63
CA THR A 104 11.38 4.20 -31.70
C THR A 104 12.04 5.56 -31.86
N GLY A 105 11.82 6.49 -30.92
CA GLY A 105 12.37 7.84 -30.93
C GLY A 105 13.53 8.05 -29.95
N PRO A 106 14.08 9.27 -29.88
CA PRO A 106 15.08 9.62 -28.88
C PRO A 106 14.51 9.49 -27.48
N VAL A 107 15.28 8.86 -26.60
CA VAL A 107 14.98 8.68 -25.18
C VAL A 107 15.81 9.70 -24.39
N PRO A 108 15.27 10.32 -23.33
CA PRO A 108 16.05 11.18 -22.44
C PRO A 108 17.26 10.43 -21.87
N ASP A 109 18.34 11.13 -21.55
CA ASP A 109 19.53 10.53 -20.97
C ASP A 109 20.12 11.39 -19.84
N THR A 110 21.01 10.80 -19.04
CA THR A 110 21.64 11.49 -17.91
C THR A 110 22.93 12.24 -18.27
N SER A 111 23.28 12.37 -19.56
CA SER A 111 24.59 12.87 -20.00
C SER A 111 24.93 14.27 -19.46
N ALA A 112 23.97 15.20 -19.50
CA ALA A 112 24.15 16.56 -18.99
C ALA A 112 24.42 16.58 -17.47
N ALA A 113 23.68 15.79 -16.69
CA ALA A 113 23.91 15.67 -15.25
C ALA A 113 25.25 14.99 -14.94
N ARG A 114 25.65 13.98 -15.73
CA ARG A 114 26.94 13.29 -15.57
C ARG A 114 28.14 14.20 -15.85
N ALA A 115 28.03 15.07 -16.84
CA ALA A 115 29.09 16.03 -17.19
C ALA A 115 29.40 17.03 -16.07
N LEU A 116 28.44 17.25 -15.17
CA LEU A 116 28.56 18.13 -14.01
C LEU A 116 29.06 17.42 -12.75
N LEU A 117 29.23 16.10 -12.79
CA LEU A 117 29.83 15.37 -11.68
C LEU A 117 31.35 15.60 -11.69
N PRO A 118 31.95 15.99 -10.55
CA PRO A 118 33.37 16.28 -10.49
C PRO A 118 34.20 15.06 -10.90
N ASP A 119 35.25 15.32 -11.68
CA ASP A 119 36.23 14.29 -11.99
C ASP A 119 36.93 13.85 -10.71
N LEU A 120 37.12 12.54 -10.55
CA LEU A 120 37.74 11.93 -9.36
C LEU A 120 39.19 12.41 -9.09
N GLY A 121 39.75 13.26 -9.95
CA GLY A 121 41.09 13.81 -9.87
C GLY A 121 41.18 15.30 -9.50
N GLN A 122 40.08 16.05 -9.41
CA GLN A 122 40.11 17.47 -9.06
C GLN A 122 39.21 17.80 -7.86
N PRO A 123 39.77 18.33 -6.77
CA PRO A 123 39.03 18.76 -5.59
C PRO A 123 38.55 20.20 -5.80
N ASP A 124 37.66 20.44 -6.75
CA ASP A 124 36.96 21.73 -6.82
C ASP A 124 35.62 21.58 -6.08
N PRO A 125 35.27 22.48 -5.15
CA PRO A 125 33.94 22.48 -4.53
C PRO A 125 32.90 22.78 -5.62
N ALA A 126 32.37 21.73 -6.24
CA ALA A 126 31.32 21.88 -7.22
C ALA A 126 30.10 22.51 -6.53
N ASP A 127 29.73 23.71 -6.97
CA ASP A 127 28.43 24.29 -6.67
C ASP A 127 27.35 23.25 -7.03
N PRO A 128 26.46 22.83 -6.11
CA PRO A 128 25.43 21.87 -6.44
C PRO A 128 24.37 22.44 -7.39
N VAL A 129 24.27 23.76 -7.56
CA VAL A 129 23.19 24.40 -8.33
C VAL A 129 23.14 23.94 -9.79
N PRO A 130 24.23 23.93 -10.58
CA PRO A 130 24.21 23.42 -11.96
C PRO A 130 23.71 21.98 -12.04
N LEU A 131 24.17 21.10 -11.13
CA LEU A 131 23.73 19.70 -11.09
C LEU A 131 22.23 19.60 -10.80
N LEU A 132 21.73 20.37 -9.84
CA LEU A 132 20.31 20.40 -9.49
C LEU A 132 19.43 20.93 -10.64
N LEU A 133 19.90 21.94 -11.37
CA LEU A 133 19.21 22.43 -12.57
C LEU A 133 19.18 21.36 -13.68
N ALA A 134 20.31 20.70 -13.94
CA ALA A 134 20.37 19.62 -14.92
C ALA A 134 19.46 18.42 -14.56
N LEU A 135 19.33 18.10 -13.26
CA LEU A 135 18.40 17.07 -12.79
C LEU A 135 16.93 17.51 -12.94
N ASP A 136 16.61 18.80 -12.76
CA ASP A 136 15.25 19.30 -12.97
C ASP A 136 14.89 19.31 -14.46
N ASP A 137 15.80 19.75 -15.33
CA ASP A 137 15.64 19.71 -16.79
C ASP A 137 15.41 18.26 -17.27
N LEU A 138 16.25 17.32 -16.81
CA LEU A 138 16.10 15.90 -17.09
C LEU A 138 14.74 15.39 -16.61
N ASN A 139 14.32 15.75 -15.39
CA ASN A 139 13.00 15.36 -14.90
C ASN A 139 11.86 15.88 -15.79
N VAL A 140 11.94 17.13 -16.26
CA VAL A 140 10.92 17.72 -17.15
C VAL A 140 10.90 16.98 -18.49
N GLU A 141 12.08 16.62 -19.00
CA GLU A 141 12.22 15.85 -20.23
C GLU A 141 11.63 14.43 -20.10
N VAL A 142 12.00 13.70 -19.05
CA VAL A 142 11.46 12.36 -18.73
C VAL A 142 9.94 12.41 -18.58
N LEU A 143 9.41 13.42 -17.88
CA LEU A 143 7.97 13.57 -17.72
C LEU A 143 7.27 13.78 -19.07
N ARG A 144 7.79 14.68 -19.91
CA ARG A 144 7.24 14.98 -21.23
C ARG A 144 7.26 13.74 -22.12
N TRP A 145 8.40 13.05 -22.16
CA TRP A 145 8.59 11.82 -22.92
C TRP A 145 7.67 10.70 -22.44
N ALA A 146 7.62 10.41 -21.14
CA ALA A 146 6.81 9.35 -20.58
C ALA A 146 5.30 9.59 -20.81
N MET A 147 4.84 10.84 -20.64
CA MET A 147 3.45 11.22 -20.93
C MET A 147 3.08 11.08 -22.41
N ALA A 148 4.02 11.39 -23.32
CA ALA A 148 3.82 11.25 -24.76
C ALA A 148 3.86 9.78 -25.22
N ALA A 149 4.74 8.96 -24.61
CA ALA A 149 4.86 7.55 -24.92
C ALA A 149 3.64 6.75 -24.44
N ASN A 150 3.21 6.95 -23.19
CA ASN A 150 2.00 6.36 -22.62
C ASN A 150 1.57 7.14 -21.38
N HIS A 151 0.33 7.64 -21.38
CA HIS A 151 -0.21 8.44 -20.28
C HIS A 151 -0.07 7.77 -18.90
N ARG A 152 -0.32 6.46 -18.79
CA ARG A 152 -0.21 5.72 -17.53
C ARG A 152 1.24 5.61 -17.05
N VAL A 153 2.20 5.50 -17.96
CA VAL A 153 3.64 5.51 -17.66
C VAL A 153 4.05 6.87 -17.09
N GLY A 154 3.62 7.96 -17.73
CA GLY A 154 3.83 9.31 -17.22
C GLY A 154 3.19 9.54 -15.83
N LEU A 155 1.97 9.03 -15.61
CA LEU A 155 1.34 9.07 -14.28
C LEU A 155 2.11 8.27 -13.23
N ALA A 156 2.61 7.08 -13.58
CA ALA A 156 3.38 6.23 -12.68
C ALA A 156 4.70 6.89 -12.27
N TYR A 157 5.41 7.51 -13.22
CA TYR A 157 6.59 8.32 -12.95
C TYR A 157 6.29 9.45 -11.96
N ARG A 158 5.24 10.24 -12.19
CA ARG A 158 4.82 11.32 -11.28
C ARG A 158 4.44 10.81 -9.90
N LEU A 159 3.75 9.67 -9.84
CA LEU A 159 3.35 9.01 -8.61
C LEU A 159 4.59 8.64 -7.79
N GLY A 160 5.54 7.92 -8.40
CA GLY A 160 6.79 7.51 -7.75
C GLY A 160 7.57 8.69 -7.18
N ARG A 161 7.79 9.74 -7.99
CA ARG A 161 8.45 10.98 -7.55
C ARG A 161 7.69 11.65 -6.41
N SER A 162 6.38 11.81 -6.55
CA SER A 162 5.58 12.55 -5.56
C SER A 162 5.46 11.82 -4.23
N VAL A 163 5.39 10.48 -4.24
CA VAL A 163 5.43 9.68 -3.00
C VAL A 163 6.80 9.81 -2.35
N ALA A 164 7.90 9.70 -3.11
CA ALA A 164 9.25 9.89 -2.60
C ALA A 164 9.45 11.28 -1.98
N ASP A 165 8.96 12.34 -2.62
CA ASP A 165 8.99 13.73 -2.12
C ASP A 165 8.17 13.90 -0.84
N THR A 166 7.06 13.15 -0.69
CA THR A 166 6.18 13.21 0.48
C THR A 166 6.83 12.62 1.72
N VAL A 167 7.70 11.61 1.57
CA VAL A 167 8.29 10.86 2.69
C VAL A 167 9.66 11.38 3.13
N ARG A 168 10.15 12.46 2.51
CA ARG A 168 11.40 13.09 2.91
C ARG A 168 11.28 13.66 4.31
N ALA A 169 12.34 13.54 5.10
CA ALA A 169 12.30 14.19 6.40
C ALA A 169 12.33 15.70 6.25
N GLY A 170 11.73 16.35 7.22
CA GLY A 170 11.65 17.79 7.31
C GLY A 170 11.21 18.21 8.69
N ASP A 171 11.28 19.52 8.93
CA ASP A 171 10.66 20.13 10.09
C ASP A 171 9.12 20.07 10.01
N VAL A 172 8.45 20.58 11.05
CA VAL A 172 6.97 20.59 11.11
C VAL A 172 6.33 21.34 9.92
N THR A 173 6.93 22.43 9.47
CA THR A 173 6.42 23.25 8.37
C THR A 173 6.56 22.52 7.05
N GLN A 174 7.69 21.85 6.84
CA GLN A 174 7.95 21.01 5.67
C GLN A 174 7.01 19.80 5.65
N LEU A 175 6.79 19.14 6.79
CA LEU A 175 5.89 17.99 6.90
C LEU A 175 4.44 18.39 6.58
N LEU A 176 3.96 19.52 7.12
CA LEU A 176 2.64 20.06 6.79
C LEU A 176 2.52 20.42 5.31
N ARG A 177 3.57 21.00 4.71
CA ARG A 177 3.61 21.32 3.27
C ARG A 177 3.57 20.06 2.41
N GLN A 178 4.28 19.01 2.79
CA GLN A 178 4.30 17.72 2.09
C GLN A 178 2.89 17.09 2.03
N PHE A 179 2.10 17.21 3.10
CA PHE A 179 0.70 16.76 3.18
C PHE A 179 -0.34 17.86 2.95
N GLY A 180 0.07 19.03 2.41
CA GLY A 180 -0.78 20.19 2.18
C GLY A 180 -1.65 20.10 0.92
N GLY A 181 -2.24 18.93 0.64
CA GLY A 181 -3.09 18.67 -0.53
C GLY A 181 -2.47 17.71 -1.55
N ARG A 182 -1.14 17.51 -1.54
CA ARG A 182 -0.44 16.56 -2.41
C ARG A 182 -0.97 15.13 -2.28
N GLN A 183 -1.31 14.70 -1.07
CA GLN A 183 -1.91 13.40 -0.78
C GLN A 183 -3.20 13.14 -1.54
N VAL A 184 -3.99 14.18 -1.84
CA VAL A 184 -5.23 14.05 -2.63
C VAL A 184 -4.87 13.71 -4.07
N GLN A 185 -3.88 14.39 -4.62
CA GLN A 185 -3.40 14.15 -5.98
C GLN A 185 -2.74 12.78 -6.12
N ILE A 186 -1.91 12.37 -5.16
CA ILE A 186 -1.34 11.02 -5.10
C ILE A 186 -2.46 9.98 -5.02
N SER A 187 -3.48 10.21 -4.19
CA SER A 187 -4.62 9.29 -4.06
C SER A 187 -5.40 9.13 -5.36
N ARG A 188 -5.53 10.21 -6.14
CA ARG A 188 -6.16 10.18 -7.46
C ARG A 188 -5.33 9.36 -8.46
N TRP A 189 -4.02 9.58 -8.54
CA TRP A 189 -3.17 8.80 -9.43
C TRP A 189 -3.12 7.31 -9.06
N LEU A 190 -3.15 6.99 -7.77
CA LEU A 190 -3.25 5.60 -7.31
C LEU A 190 -4.56 4.94 -7.78
N ASP A 191 -5.68 5.67 -7.77
CA ASP A 191 -6.97 5.18 -8.26
C ASP A 191 -6.95 4.96 -9.78
N GLU A 192 -6.40 5.93 -10.54
CA GLU A 192 -6.25 5.85 -11.99
C GLU A 192 -5.35 4.68 -12.44
N LEU A 193 -4.33 4.33 -11.63
CA LEU A 193 -3.40 3.22 -11.89
C LEU A 193 -3.80 1.91 -11.21
N ALA A 194 -4.92 1.86 -10.48
CA ALA A 194 -5.26 0.73 -9.61
C ALA A 194 -5.38 -0.61 -10.35
N SER A 195 -5.82 -0.60 -11.60
CA SER A 195 -6.00 -1.82 -12.43
C SER A 195 -4.69 -2.42 -12.93
N VAL A 196 -3.63 -1.61 -13.05
CA VAL A 196 -2.33 -2.02 -13.61
C VAL A 196 -1.26 -2.23 -12.53
N LEU A 197 -1.44 -1.63 -11.36
CA LEU A 197 -0.58 -1.82 -10.20
C LEU A 197 -0.71 -3.24 -9.61
N PRO A 198 0.25 -3.67 -8.76
CA PRO A 198 0.12 -4.89 -7.98
C PRO A 198 -1.23 -4.96 -7.24
N PRO A 199 -1.86 -6.14 -7.09
CA PRO A 199 -3.19 -6.24 -6.49
C PRO A 199 -3.19 -5.66 -5.08
N TYR A 200 -4.29 -5.01 -4.69
CA TYR A 200 -4.46 -4.31 -3.40
C TYR A 200 -3.55 -3.11 -3.13
N SER A 201 -2.41 -2.96 -3.83
CA SER A 201 -1.39 -1.96 -3.53
C SER A 201 -1.95 -0.52 -3.52
N ALA A 202 -2.67 -0.13 -4.58
CA ALA A 202 -3.25 1.20 -4.70
C ALA A 202 -4.22 1.52 -3.55
N ALA A 203 -5.18 0.64 -3.28
CA ALA A 203 -6.20 0.86 -2.24
C ALA A 203 -5.59 0.90 -0.83
N VAL A 204 -4.65 0.01 -0.55
CA VAL A 204 -3.95 -0.07 0.74
C VAL A 204 -3.09 1.18 0.98
N VAL A 205 -2.30 1.59 -0.01
CA VAL A 205 -1.43 2.78 0.10
C VAL A 205 -2.26 4.06 0.20
N ARG A 206 -3.37 4.19 -0.54
CA ARG A 206 -4.31 5.33 -0.40
C ARG A 206 -4.83 5.46 1.03
N ARG A 207 -5.26 4.35 1.63
CA ARG A 207 -5.76 4.34 3.00
C ARG A 207 -4.67 4.64 4.02
N SER A 208 -3.46 4.14 3.79
CA SER A 208 -2.27 4.49 4.59
C SER A 208 -1.94 5.98 4.49
N LEU A 209 -1.88 6.54 3.28
CA LEU A 209 -1.67 7.97 3.03
C LEU A 209 -2.70 8.86 3.75
N ALA A 210 -3.97 8.48 3.72
CA ALA A 210 -5.02 9.22 4.43
C ALA A 210 -4.82 9.21 5.95
N ALA A 211 -4.40 8.07 6.52
CA ALA A 211 -4.09 7.96 7.95
C ALA A 211 -2.89 8.83 8.33
N TRP A 212 -1.83 8.82 7.51
CA TRP A 212 -0.65 9.66 7.71
C TRP A 212 -0.96 11.15 7.58
N ALA A 213 -1.71 11.56 6.55
CA ALA A 213 -2.14 12.95 6.38
C ALA A 213 -2.93 13.44 7.60
N SER A 214 -3.84 12.60 8.11
CA SER A 214 -4.64 12.92 9.30
C SER A 214 -3.80 13.03 10.58
N ALA A 215 -2.79 12.17 10.75
CA ALA A 215 -1.88 12.23 11.90
C ALA A 215 -0.96 13.45 11.84
N VAL A 216 -0.42 13.78 10.65
CA VAL A 216 0.39 14.97 10.42
C VAL A 216 -0.40 16.25 10.68
N ASP A 217 -1.64 16.32 10.20
CA ASP A 217 -2.54 17.45 10.42
C ASP A 217 -2.81 17.67 11.92
N ARG A 218 -3.19 16.60 12.64
CA ARG A 218 -3.40 16.68 14.10
C ARG A 218 -2.14 17.09 14.87
N ALA A 219 -0.98 16.54 14.51
CA ALA A 219 0.29 16.93 15.13
C ALA A 219 0.65 18.40 14.84
N GLY A 220 0.35 18.91 13.64
CA GLY A 220 0.54 20.32 13.28
C GLY A 220 -0.34 21.27 14.07
N HIS A 221 -1.55 20.85 14.43
CA HIS A 221 -2.47 21.59 15.31
C HIS A 221 -2.14 21.42 16.81
N GLY A 222 -1.03 20.74 17.15
CA GLY A 222 -0.57 20.59 18.52
C GLY A 222 -1.34 19.57 19.35
N ASP A 223 -1.98 18.58 18.73
CA ASP A 223 -2.65 17.49 19.45
C ASP A 223 -1.64 16.75 20.35
N PRO A 224 -1.81 16.76 21.69
CA PRO A 224 -0.87 16.13 22.61
C PRO A 224 -0.93 14.60 22.59
N THR A 225 -1.88 14.01 21.85
CA THR A 225 -2.00 12.57 21.67
C THR A 225 -1.22 12.05 20.46
N GLU A 226 -0.79 12.94 19.57
CA GLU A 226 0.03 12.61 18.41
C GLU A 226 1.53 12.72 18.71
N PRO A 227 2.38 11.96 18.00
CA PRO A 227 3.83 12.07 18.13
C PRO A 227 4.31 13.46 17.69
N THR A 228 5.46 13.86 18.23
CA THR A 228 6.11 15.10 17.80
C THR A 228 6.39 15.06 16.29
N PRO A 229 6.35 16.21 15.59
CA PRO A 229 6.62 16.27 14.15
C PRO A 229 7.96 15.62 13.74
N ALA A 230 9.00 15.76 14.58
CA ALA A 230 10.29 15.10 14.34
C ALA A 230 10.21 13.57 14.43
N THR A 231 9.37 13.02 15.33
CA THR A 231 9.14 11.58 15.45
C THR A 231 8.34 11.06 14.26
N LEU A 232 7.29 11.78 13.85
CA LEU A 232 6.52 11.47 12.65
C LEU A 232 7.40 11.50 11.40
N SER A 233 8.22 12.54 11.24
CA SER A 233 9.13 12.68 10.09
C SER A 233 10.13 11.52 9.99
N ARG A 234 10.68 11.06 11.12
CA ARG A 234 11.57 9.88 11.15
C ARG A 234 10.83 8.60 10.79
N ALA A 235 9.64 8.39 11.35
CA ALA A 235 8.82 7.20 11.07
C ALA A 235 8.33 7.18 9.61
N LEU A 236 8.07 8.36 9.02
CA LEU A 236 7.61 8.52 7.65
C LEU A 236 8.65 8.08 6.63
N ARG A 237 9.95 8.26 6.90
CA ARG A 237 11.02 7.73 6.03
C ARG A 237 10.89 6.21 5.86
N GLY A 238 10.77 5.47 6.97
CA GLY A 238 10.58 4.02 6.93
C GLY A 238 9.23 3.61 6.36
N GLN A 239 8.19 4.44 6.51
CA GLN A 239 6.92 4.24 5.83
C GLN A 239 7.04 4.33 4.30
N GLY A 240 7.89 5.24 3.81
CA GLY A 240 8.16 5.41 2.39
C GLY A 240 8.69 4.15 1.72
N ASP A 241 9.62 3.45 2.37
CA ASP A 241 10.13 2.17 1.86
C ASP A 241 9.01 1.13 1.75
N LEU A 242 8.14 1.01 2.76
CA LEU A 242 6.98 0.11 2.70
C LEU A 242 6.00 0.47 1.59
N TRP A 243 5.73 1.77 1.37
CA TRP A 243 4.89 2.20 0.25
C TRP A 243 5.53 1.85 -1.10
N ARG A 244 6.83 2.08 -1.26
CA ARG A 244 7.55 1.71 -2.48
C ARG A 244 7.49 0.22 -2.73
N ASP A 245 7.74 -0.60 -1.71
CA ASP A 245 7.76 -2.06 -1.86
C ASP A 245 6.38 -2.61 -2.22
N VAL A 246 5.30 -2.07 -1.62
CA VAL A 246 3.92 -2.42 -1.96
C VAL A 246 3.55 -2.00 -3.39
N LEU A 247 3.87 -0.76 -3.78
CA LEU A 247 3.53 -0.23 -5.10
C LEU A 247 4.33 -0.88 -6.24
N THR A 248 5.55 -1.34 -5.95
CA THR A 248 6.40 -2.01 -6.94
C THR A 248 6.31 -3.53 -6.89
N GLY A 249 5.50 -4.09 -5.99
CA GLY A 249 5.27 -5.53 -5.86
C GLY A 249 6.38 -6.29 -5.14
N GLY A 250 7.34 -5.60 -4.51
CA GLY A 250 8.35 -6.22 -3.63
C GLY A 250 7.76 -6.74 -2.31
N LEU A 251 6.61 -6.21 -1.90
CA LEU A 251 5.85 -6.66 -0.74
C LEU A 251 4.37 -6.78 -1.10
N HIS A 252 3.81 -7.99 -1.07
CA HIS A 252 2.39 -8.17 -1.32
C HIS A 252 1.59 -7.83 -0.04
N PRO A 253 0.58 -6.94 -0.07
CA PRO A 253 -0.10 -6.49 1.16
C PRO A 253 -0.75 -7.61 2.00
N ARG A 254 -1.13 -8.74 1.39
CA ARG A 254 -1.63 -9.92 2.12
C ARG A 254 -0.59 -10.57 3.03
N ASP A 255 0.69 -10.44 2.71
CA ASP A 255 1.77 -11.05 3.47
C ASP A 255 2.00 -10.33 4.81
N LEU A 256 1.33 -9.20 5.02
CA LEU A 256 1.29 -8.45 6.27
C LEU A 256 0.20 -8.93 7.24
N LEU A 257 -0.68 -9.82 6.79
CA LEU A 257 -1.81 -10.31 7.58
C LEU A 257 -1.44 -11.61 8.30
N ASP A 258 -1.69 -11.63 9.61
CA ASP A 258 -1.54 -12.83 10.44
C ASP A 258 -2.89 -13.56 10.59
N GLU A 259 -2.88 -14.78 11.13
CA GLU A 259 -4.10 -15.56 11.40
C GLU A 259 -5.14 -14.78 12.23
N GLU A 260 -4.68 -13.99 13.20
CA GLU A 260 -5.52 -13.12 14.01
C GLU A 260 -6.25 -12.08 13.16
N ASP A 261 -5.62 -11.52 12.12
CA ASP A 261 -6.27 -10.55 11.26
C ASP A 261 -7.41 -11.18 10.46
N TYR A 262 -7.22 -12.41 9.98
CA TYR A 262 -8.28 -13.16 9.30
C TYR A 262 -9.45 -13.45 10.23
N ALA A 263 -9.20 -13.80 11.48
CA ALA A 263 -10.25 -13.97 12.48
C ALA A 263 -11.05 -12.68 12.72
N VAL A 264 -10.36 -11.53 12.76
CA VAL A 264 -11.04 -10.24 12.92
C VAL A 264 -11.80 -9.83 11.66
N ILE A 265 -11.28 -10.11 10.46
CA ILE A 265 -12.02 -9.92 9.20
C ILE A 265 -13.31 -10.73 9.22
N ALA A 266 -13.23 -12.02 9.56
CA ALA A 266 -14.40 -12.89 9.65
C ALA A 266 -15.43 -12.34 10.66
N ARG A 267 -14.98 -11.91 11.83
CA ARG A 267 -15.85 -11.29 12.84
C ARG A 267 -16.51 -10.00 12.33
N ASN A 268 -15.75 -9.12 11.69
CA ASN A 268 -16.26 -7.86 11.15
C ASN A 268 -17.29 -8.11 10.05
N LEU A 269 -17.02 -9.07 9.16
CA LEU A 269 -17.97 -9.49 8.13
C LEU A 269 -19.26 -10.00 8.76
N ILE A 270 -19.21 -10.90 9.75
CA ILE A 270 -20.41 -11.40 10.44
C ILE A 270 -21.21 -10.26 11.10
N ILE A 271 -20.55 -9.31 11.76
CA ILE A 271 -21.23 -8.18 12.42
C ILE A 271 -21.91 -7.27 11.39
N ARG A 272 -21.24 -7.01 10.27
CA ARG A 272 -21.73 -6.11 9.21
C ARG A 272 -22.84 -6.77 8.39
N ASP A 273 -22.70 -8.07 8.13
CA ASP A 273 -23.65 -8.90 7.38
C ASP A 273 -24.95 -9.10 8.17
N ARG A 274 -24.92 -9.11 9.51
CA ARG A 274 -26.15 -9.16 10.34
C ARG A 274 -27.16 -8.06 10.02
N ARG A 275 -26.74 -6.85 9.61
CA ARG A 275 -27.67 -5.77 9.26
C ARG A 275 -28.25 -5.95 7.87
N LEU A 276 -27.43 -6.37 6.90
CA LEU A 276 -27.85 -6.59 5.51
C LEU A 276 -28.72 -7.85 5.40
N VAL A 277 -28.34 -8.95 6.06
CA VAL A 277 -29.13 -10.18 6.16
C VAL A 277 -30.44 -9.92 6.91
N ALA A 278 -30.44 -9.16 8.01
CA ALA A 278 -31.70 -8.83 8.70
C ALA A 278 -32.64 -7.97 7.85
N GLN A 279 -32.10 -7.12 6.98
CA GLN A 279 -32.89 -6.27 6.08
C GLN A 279 -33.38 -7.04 4.85
N ALA A 280 -32.54 -7.91 4.26
CA ALA A 280 -32.90 -8.79 3.16
C ALA A 280 -33.89 -9.91 3.58
N ALA A 281 -33.70 -10.49 4.76
CA ALA A 281 -34.61 -11.47 5.33
C ALA A 281 -36.00 -10.89 5.60
N ARG A 282 -36.07 -9.61 6.01
CA ARG A 282 -37.33 -8.91 6.29
C ARG A 282 -38.03 -8.41 5.02
N GLY A 283 -37.28 -8.08 3.96
CA GLY A 283 -37.85 -7.54 2.71
C GLY A 283 -38.23 -8.58 1.66
N ILE A 284 -37.45 -9.65 1.49
CA ILE A 284 -37.60 -10.61 0.37
C ILE A 284 -38.02 -11.99 0.87
N PHE A 285 -37.37 -12.49 1.93
CA PHE A 285 -37.68 -13.83 2.44
C PHE A 285 -38.98 -13.87 3.24
N TRP A 286 -39.28 -12.86 4.05
CA TRP A 286 -40.51 -12.82 4.84
C TRP A 286 -41.80 -12.96 4.00
N PRO A 287 -42.01 -12.19 2.91
CA PRO A 287 -43.25 -12.31 2.12
C PRO A 287 -43.36 -13.58 1.27
N VAL A 288 -42.27 -14.33 1.06
CA VAL A 288 -42.28 -15.57 0.24
C VAL A 288 -42.23 -16.83 1.11
N LEU A 289 -41.37 -16.83 2.13
CA LEU A 289 -41.13 -17.97 2.99
C LEU A 289 -42.29 -18.21 3.97
N VAL A 290 -42.92 -17.15 4.47
CA VAL A 290 -44.09 -17.25 5.36
C VAL A 290 -45.30 -17.89 4.65
N PRO A 291 -45.75 -17.43 3.46
CA PRO A 291 -46.84 -18.11 2.77
C PRO A 291 -46.45 -19.51 2.28
N LEU A 292 -45.20 -19.75 1.87
CA LEU A 292 -44.75 -21.08 1.49
C LEU A 292 -44.80 -22.06 2.67
N LEU A 293 -44.35 -21.64 3.86
CA LEU A 293 -44.48 -22.43 5.09
C LEU A 293 -45.94 -22.64 5.47
N LEU A 294 -46.79 -21.61 5.36
CA LEU A 294 -48.22 -21.73 5.61
C LEU A 294 -48.88 -22.75 4.67
N VAL A 295 -48.56 -22.73 3.38
CA VAL A 295 -49.04 -23.70 2.39
C VAL A 295 -48.53 -25.10 2.72
N LEU A 296 -47.24 -25.25 3.07
CA LEU A 296 -46.67 -26.54 3.48
C LEU A 296 -47.37 -27.09 4.73
N PHE A 297 -47.59 -26.26 5.75
CA PHE A 297 -48.32 -26.63 6.96
C PHE A 297 -49.78 -26.99 6.66
N ALA A 298 -50.45 -26.26 5.76
CA ALA A 298 -51.82 -26.55 5.34
C ALA A 298 -51.90 -27.90 4.61
N VAL A 299 -51.00 -28.16 3.65
CA VAL A 299 -50.93 -29.42 2.90
C VAL A 299 -50.63 -30.60 3.83
N VAL A 300 -49.68 -30.45 4.75
CA VAL A 300 -49.35 -31.49 5.75
C VAL A 300 -50.51 -31.70 6.71
N GLY A 301 -51.17 -30.63 7.17
CA GLY A 301 -52.34 -30.70 8.04
C GLY A 301 -53.53 -31.44 7.40
N VAL A 302 -53.83 -31.12 6.13
CA VAL A 302 -54.89 -31.80 5.36
C VAL A 302 -54.53 -33.27 5.12
N SER A 303 -53.27 -33.57 4.78
CA SER A 303 -52.80 -34.93 4.56
C SER A 303 -52.84 -35.78 5.84
N ALA A 304 -52.50 -35.19 6.99
CA ALA A 304 -52.60 -35.84 8.29
C ALA A 304 -54.05 -36.05 8.75
N ALA A 305 -54.98 -35.16 8.37
CA ALA A 305 -56.41 -35.29 8.66
C ALA A 305 -57.11 -36.34 7.77
N ALA A 306 -56.69 -36.47 6.51
CA ALA A 306 -57.25 -37.42 5.54
C ALA A 306 -56.71 -38.86 5.68
N ALA A 307 -55.59 -39.04 6.39
CA ALA A 307 -55.02 -40.37 6.63
C ALA A 307 -55.90 -41.19 7.59
N ALA A 308 -56.57 -42.21 7.06
CA ALA A 308 -57.28 -43.21 7.86
C ALA A 308 -56.28 -44.12 8.59
N GLY A 309 -56.14 -43.92 9.91
CA GLY A 309 -55.20 -44.70 10.74
C GLY A 309 -55.01 -44.16 12.15
N SER A 310 -54.24 -44.90 12.97
CA SER A 310 -53.94 -44.57 14.36
C SER A 310 -53.21 -43.21 14.48
N PRO A 311 -53.32 -42.52 15.64
CA PRO A 311 -52.70 -41.21 15.86
C PRO A 311 -51.19 -41.19 15.59
N THR A 312 -50.52 -42.31 15.84
CA THR A 312 -49.08 -42.52 15.61
C THR A 312 -48.72 -42.44 14.13
N THR A 313 -49.48 -43.09 13.24
CA THR A 313 -49.21 -43.09 11.79
C THR A 313 -49.39 -41.71 11.18
N ARG A 314 -50.37 -40.95 11.67
CA ARG A 314 -50.60 -39.54 11.27
C ARG A 314 -49.44 -38.64 11.67
N ALA A 315 -48.89 -38.82 12.87
CA ALA A 315 -47.74 -38.06 13.35
C ALA A 315 -46.47 -38.35 12.54
N THR A 316 -46.23 -39.63 12.19
CA THR A 316 -45.05 -40.02 11.40
C THR A 316 -45.09 -39.47 9.97
N VAL A 317 -46.25 -39.52 9.30
CA VAL A 317 -46.40 -38.97 7.95
C VAL A 317 -46.24 -37.44 7.95
N ALA A 318 -46.76 -36.75 8.96
CA ALA A 318 -46.59 -35.30 9.10
C ALA A 318 -45.12 -34.90 9.32
N LEU A 319 -44.40 -35.62 10.18
CA LEU A 319 -42.97 -35.36 10.46
C LEU A 319 -42.08 -35.64 9.24
N VAL A 320 -42.32 -36.75 8.52
CA VAL A 320 -41.54 -37.11 7.33
C VAL A 320 -41.85 -36.14 6.18
N GLY A 321 -43.11 -35.77 5.97
CA GLY A 321 -43.51 -34.80 4.94
C GLY A 321 -42.96 -33.39 5.19
N LEU A 322 -42.97 -32.92 6.44
CA LEU A 322 -42.34 -31.65 6.81
C LEU A 322 -40.82 -31.71 6.66
N GLY A 323 -40.18 -32.79 7.11
CA GLY A 323 -38.74 -32.97 6.99
C GLY A 323 -38.26 -33.01 5.54
N ALA A 324 -38.96 -33.75 4.67
CA ALA A 324 -38.66 -33.85 3.25
C ALA A 324 -38.93 -32.53 2.51
N GLY A 325 -40.05 -31.86 2.81
CA GLY A 325 -40.39 -30.56 2.23
C GLY A 325 -39.40 -29.46 2.62
N LEU A 326 -39.02 -29.39 3.90
CA LEU A 326 -38.00 -28.45 4.39
C LEU A 326 -36.62 -28.74 3.77
N ALA A 327 -36.23 -30.01 3.65
CA ALA A 327 -34.95 -30.39 3.03
C ALA A 327 -34.90 -30.04 1.54
N ALA A 328 -36.01 -30.23 0.81
CA ALA A 328 -36.11 -29.88 -0.61
C ALA A 328 -36.08 -28.35 -0.82
N ILE A 329 -36.83 -27.60 -0.01
CA ILE A 329 -36.82 -26.12 -0.03
C ILE A 329 -35.43 -25.60 0.33
N TRP A 330 -34.79 -26.15 1.37
CA TRP A 330 -33.44 -25.79 1.75
C TRP A 330 -32.47 -26.01 0.60
N ARG A 331 -32.49 -27.19 -0.04
CA ARG A 331 -31.56 -27.51 -1.12
C ARG A 331 -31.79 -26.67 -2.39
N SER A 332 -33.03 -26.32 -2.69
CA SER A 332 -33.38 -25.47 -3.84
C SER A 332 -33.01 -24.00 -3.63
N VAL A 333 -33.09 -23.51 -2.39
CA VAL A 333 -32.82 -22.10 -2.08
C VAL A 333 -31.35 -21.88 -1.72
N SER A 334 -30.71 -22.83 -1.03
CA SER A 334 -29.36 -22.63 -0.47
C SER A 334 -28.28 -22.51 -1.53
N GLY A 335 -28.31 -23.29 -2.61
CA GLY A 335 -27.25 -23.29 -3.63
C GLY A 335 -27.10 -21.93 -4.33
N PRO A 336 -28.15 -21.42 -5.00
CA PRO A 336 -28.13 -20.11 -5.66
C PRO A 336 -27.98 -18.95 -4.67
N ALA A 337 -28.63 -19.01 -3.50
CA ALA A 337 -28.54 -17.95 -2.50
C ALA A 337 -27.13 -17.84 -1.90
N LEU A 338 -26.41 -18.95 -1.69
CA LEU A 338 -25.03 -18.94 -1.20
C LEU A 338 -24.04 -18.46 -2.25
N ALA A 339 -24.27 -18.79 -3.54
CA ALA A 339 -23.45 -18.28 -4.64
C ALA A 339 -23.61 -16.76 -4.83
N VAL A 340 -24.86 -16.27 -4.80
CA VAL A 340 -25.16 -14.83 -4.86
C VAL A 340 -24.68 -14.12 -3.61
N ALA A 341 -24.82 -14.71 -2.42
CA ALA A 341 -24.26 -14.16 -1.19
C ALA A 341 -22.73 -14.09 -1.24
N GLY A 342 -22.06 -15.07 -1.85
CA GLY A 342 -20.62 -15.05 -2.08
C GLY A 342 -20.17 -13.89 -2.96
N GLU A 343 -20.87 -13.65 -4.07
CA GLU A 343 -20.57 -12.55 -4.99
C GLU A 343 -20.89 -11.16 -4.39
N VAL A 344 -21.98 -11.06 -3.63
CA VAL A 344 -22.35 -9.83 -2.90
C VAL A 344 -21.41 -9.54 -1.72
N ASN A 345 -20.88 -10.58 -1.07
CA ASN A 345 -19.95 -10.42 0.05
C ASN A 345 -18.51 -10.17 -0.38
N ARG A 346 -18.14 -10.47 -1.63
CA ARG A 346 -16.81 -10.25 -2.18
C ARG A 346 -16.32 -8.78 -2.04
N PRO A 347 -17.08 -7.74 -2.43
CA PRO A 347 -16.65 -6.36 -2.23
C PRO A 347 -16.51 -5.98 -0.75
N LEU A 348 -17.34 -6.53 0.13
CA LEU A 348 -17.24 -6.29 1.58
C LEU A 348 -15.98 -6.94 2.14
N LEU A 349 -15.71 -8.18 1.77
CA LEU A 349 -14.49 -8.91 2.11
C LEU A 349 -13.26 -8.13 1.63
N ASP A 350 -13.23 -7.71 0.37
CA ASP A 350 -12.11 -6.94 -0.20
C ASP A 350 -11.93 -5.59 0.53
N SER A 351 -13.02 -4.95 0.97
CA SER A 351 -12.95 -3.71 1.75
C SER A 351 -12.36 -3.91 3.16
N GLU A 352 -12.72 -4.99 3.85
CA GLU A 352 -12.20 -5.33 5.18
C GLU A 352 -10.75 -5.82 5.10
N LEU A 353 -10.42 -6.62 4.08
CA LEU A 353 -9.05 -7.03 3.74
C LEU A 353 -8.17 -5.79 3.54
N THR A 354 -8.60 -4.87 2.67
CA THR A 354 -7.88 -3.62 2.41
C THR A 354 -7.71 -2.78 3.68
N ALA A 355 -8.74 -2.69 4.52
CA ALA A 355 -8.67 -1.97 5.79
C ALA A 355 -7.60 -2.55 6.74
N ARG A 356 -7.52 -3.88 6.82
CA ARG A 356 -6.57 -4.59 7.67
C ARG A 356 -5.15 -4.51 7.15
N MET A 357 -4.97 -4.70 5.85
CA MET A 357 -3.68 -4.53 5.18
C MET A 357 -3.14 -3.12 5.40
N ALA A 358 -3.98 -2.10 5.25
CA ALA A 358 -3.57 -0.71 5.49
C ALA A 358 -3.20 -0.45 6.96
N LEU A 359 -3.91 -1.06 7.90
CA LEU A 359 -3.58 -0.97 9.32
C LEU A 359 -2.22 -1.59 9.64
N ARG A 360 -1.92 -2.76 9.07
CA ARG A 360 -0.61 -3.42 9.22
C ARG A 360 0.51 -2.65 8.51
N LEU A 361 0.24 -2.11 7.32
CA LEU A 361 1.17 -1.25 6.59
C LEU A 361 1.52 0.03 7.37
N ASN A 362 0.61 0.53 8.21
CA ASN A 362 0.80 1.70 9.08
C ASN A 362 1.60 1.39 10.37
N ARG A 363 2.28 0.24 10.48
CA ARG A 363 3.09 -0.12 11.66
C ARG A 363 4.07 0.97 12.12
N PRO A 364 4.80 1.69 11.22
CA PRO A 364 5.66 2.79 11.65
C PRO A 364 4.90 3.91 12.35
N LEU A 365 3.71 4.27 11.86
CA LEU A 365 2.84 5.28 12.47
C LEU A 365 2.33 4.83 13.85
N THR A 366 1.81 3.61 13.95
CA THR A 366 1.27 3.09 15.21
C THR A 366 2.36 2.97 16.27
N THR A 367 3.57 2.56 15.88
CA THR A 367 4.73 2.48 16.78
C THR A 367 5.12 3.88 17.30
N ALA A 368 5.12 4.89 16.44
CA ALA A 368 5.38 6.27 16.84
C ALA A 368 4.32 6.79 17.83
N GLN A 369 3.04 6.49 17.58
CA GLN A 369 1.92 6.86 18.46
C GLN A 369 1.98 6.17 19.82
N VAL A 370 2.30 4.87 19.86
CA VAL A 370 2.47 4.12 21.12
C VAL A 370 3.63 4.70 21.92
N SER A 371 4.76 5.00 21.26
CA SER A 371 5.93 5.61 21.89
C SER A 371 5.62 6.99 22.50
N ALA A 372 4.84 7.81 21.79
CA ALA A 372 4.40 9.12 22.28
C ALA A 372 3.49 9.01 23.51
N LYS A 373 2.59 8.02 23.54
CA LYS A 373 1.68 7.77 24.67
C LYS A 373 2.39 7.21 25.90
N ALA A 374 3.45 6.41 25.69
CA ALA A 374 4.23 5.80 26.76
C ALA A 374 5.24 6.76 27.40
N ALA A 375 5.58 7.87 26.74
CA ALA A 375 6.49 8.86 27.29
C ALA A 375 5.92 9.48 28.59
N PRO A 376 6.64 9.42 29.72
CA PRO A 376 6.13 9.95 30.98
C PRO A 376 5.86 11.45 30.84
N ARG A 377 4.65 11.88 31.22
CA ARG A 377 4.22 13.28 31.30
C ARG A 377 4.93 14.01 32.45
N THR A 378 6.24 14.07 32.43
CA THR A 378 7.06 14.75 33.45
C THR A 378 7.67 16.01 32.88
N ARG A 379 6.91 17.11 32.91
CA ARG A 379 7.42 18.45 33.30
C ARG A 379 6.27 19.45 33.47
N ARG A 380 5.39 19.22 34.45
CA ARG A 380 4.65 20.33 35.05
C ARG A 380 5.72 21.22 35.69
N GLN A 381 6.00 22.37 35.08
CA GLN A 381 6.88 23.41 35.62
C GLN A 381 6.55 23.61 37.09
N ARG A 382 7.46 23.19 37.96
CA ARG A 382 7.54 23.72 39.31
C ARG A 382 7.94 25.18 39.13
N ARG A 383 6.97 26.05 39.34
CA ARG A 383 7.09 27.51 39.38
C ARG A 383 8.33 27.88 40.23
N PRO A 384 9.24 28.75 39.78
CA PRO A 384 10.27 29.28 40.65
C PRO A 384 9.60 30.23 41.64
N ASP A 385 9.54 29.84 42.91
CA ASP A 385 9.24 30.77 44.00
C ASP A 385 10.50 31.62 44.24
N GLU A 386 10.61 32.69 43.45
CA GLU A 386 11.38 33.86 43.82
C GLU A 386 10.43 34.89 44.44
N THR A 387 10.33 34.88 45.77
CA THR A 387 10.25 36.15 46.51
C THR A 387 11.09 36.02 47.76
N GLY A 388 12.37 36.35 47.62
CA GLY A 388 13.21 36.71 48.73
C GLY A 388 12.59 37.90 49.47
N ARG A 389 12.17 37.66 50.71
CA ARG A 389 11.92 38.73 51.67
C ARG A 389 13.05 38.71 52.69
N SER A 390 14.04 39.56 52.41
CA SER A 390 15.05 40.03 53.34
C SER A 390 14.43 40.42 54.69
N LYS A 391 15.04 39.95 55.80
CA LYS A 391 15.23 40.72 57.04
C LYS A 391 16.13 39.95 58.03
N TYR A 392 17.32 40.52 58.28
CA TYR A 392 18.07 40.56 59.57
C TYR A 392 18.52 39.20 60.18
N VAL A 393 19.71 38.99 60.78
CA VAL A 393 20.85 39.84 61.15
C VAL A 393 21.99 38.91 61.63
N ALA A 394 23.25 39.36 61.40
CA ALA A 394 24.51 39.07 62.13
C ALA A 394 25.00 37.61 62.26
N ARG A 395 26.29 37.31 62.43
CA ARG A 395 27.64 37.92 62.26
C ARG A 395 28.58 36.79 62.78
N VAL A 396 29.89 36.89 62.52
CA VAL A 396 30.99 36.09 63.11
C VAL A 396 31.21 34.75 62.37
N SER A 397 32.41 34.27 62.06
CA SER A 397 33.75 34.78 61.72
C SER A 397 34.63 33.53 61.56
N ARG A 398 35.62 33.60 60.64
CA ARG A 398 36.97 32.98 60.70
C ARG A 398 37.08 31.47 61.04
N VAL A 399 37.71 30.68 60.16
CA VAL A 399 39.16 30.38 60.15
C VAL A 399 39.44 29.33 59.07
N ASP A 400 40.44 29.65 58.25
CA ASP A 400 41.43 28.83 57.54
C ASP A 400 41.33 27.30 57.56
N LEU A 401 41.51 26.70 56.39
CA LEU A 401 42.36 25.52 56.21
C LEU A 401 43.18 25.71 54.91
N PRO A 402 44.41 25.17 54.85
CA PRO A 402 45.31 25.29 53.71
C PRO A 402 44.78 24.66 52.41
#